data_AF-A0A2V9GJA0-F1
#
_entry.id   AF-A0A2V9GJA0-F1
#
_cell.length_a   1.000
_cell.length_b   1.000
_cell.length_c   1.000
_cell.angle_alpha   90.00
_cell.angle_beta   90.00
_cell.angle_gamma   90.00
#
_symmetry.space_group_name_H-M   'P 1'
#
loop_
_entity.id
_entity.type
_entity.pdbx_description
1 polymer ?
#
loop_
_entity_poly.entity_id
_entity_poly.type
_entity_poly.pdbx_seq_one_letter_code
_entity_poly.pdbx_strand_id
1 'polypeptide(L)'
;MTEGDNRMKRFSVVPLLLFVLGSQSFQSSTVPAFVQAAAPASAPKPVEIAIKDGPIPMRVLVQSPADTEADLQIICLFRSDNSNTLHGSLIETNEKLKGLLDRIRKPSLFGGELGETLLLQPTGSLTAKRVLMVGLGDSQTFTPERMELVGAIAYREASRLGVAHPFFAPTILDGGVTKFTTGQVSEQVIGGFFRAANTEKLLNSEGKAPQPIIKDLTYLAGPQYASSTQEGIEKAIATEARK
;
A
#
# COMPACT_ATOMS: atom_id res chain seq x y z
N MET A 1 15.82 -68.60 17.36
CA MET A 1 16.88 -69.25 18.16
C MET A 1 18.18 -68.63 17.69
N THR A 2 18.98 -67.92 18.48
CA THR A 2 19.07 -67.81 19.95
C THR A 2 20.07 -66.68 20.27
N GLU A 3 19.85 -66.04 21.43
CA GLU A 3 20.83 -65.49 22.38
C GLU A 3 21.80 -64.38 21.91
N GLY A 4 22.04 -63.30 22.66
CA GLY A 4 21.77 -63.07 24.08
C GLY A 4 23.04 -62.55 24.76
N ASP A 5 22.86 -61.53 25.61
CA ASP A 5 23.63 -61.20 26.81
C ASP A 5 25.13 -60.77 26.64
N ASN A 6 25.63 -59.56 26.96
CA ASN A 6 25.67 -58.76 28.21
C ASN A 6 27.05 -58.81 28.91
N ARG A 7 27.31 -57.71 29.64
CA ARG A 7 28.23 -57.53 30.77
C ARG A 7 29.70 -57.07 30.56
N MET A 8 29.88 -55.82 30.99
CA MET A 8 30.59 -55.39 32.21
C MET A 8 32.08 -54.98 32.16
N LYS A 9 32.24 -53.72 32.61
CA LYS A 9 33.10 -53.22 33.72
C LYS A 9 34.61 -53.11 33.50
N ARG A 10 35.10 -51.88 33.68
CA ARG A 10 36.37 -51.63 34.36
C ARG A 10 36.17 -50.64 35.50
N PHE A 11 36.54 -51.11 36.69
CA PHE A 11 36.73 -50.37 37.92
C PHE A 11 38.04 -49.57 37.86
N SER A 12 38.05 -48.39 38.46
CA SER A 12 39.26 -47.82 39.07
C SER A 12 38.85 -47.06 40.35
N VAL A 13 39.75 -47.06 41.32
CA VAL A 13 39.51 -47.06 42.77
C VAL A 13 40.26 -45.88 43.40
N VAL A 14 39.59 -45.16 44.33
CA VAL A 14 40.13 -44.45 45.54
C VAL A 14 40.81 -43.08 45.32
N PRO A 15 40.88 -42.14 46.32
CA PRO A 15 40.42 -42.14 47.72
C PRO A 15 39.50 -40.98 48.16
N LEU A 16 38.97 -41.21 49.37
CA LEU A 16 38.28 -40.36 50.33
C LEU A 16 39.12 -39.14 50.80
N LEU A 17 38.52 -37.94 50.84
CA LEU A 17 39.02 -36.80 51.60
C LEU A 17 37.86 -36.13 52.37
N LEU A 18 37.94 -36.17 53.71
CA LEU A 18 37.15 -35.38 54.65
C LEU A 18 37.52 -33.90 54.52
N PHE A 19 36.55 -32.98 54.37
CA PHE A 19 36.75 -31.57 54.72
C PHE A 19 35.44 -30.88 55.15
N VAL A 20 35.38 -30.60 56.46
CA VAL A 20 34.91 -29.39 57.17
C VAL A 20 33.66 -28.65 56.64
N LEU A 21 32.60 -28.69 57.45
CA LEU A 21 31.48 -27.74 57.46
C LEU A 21 31.97 -26.31 57.70
N GLY A 22 31.97 -25.49 56.65
CA GLY A 22 32.17 -24.04 56.73
C GLY A 22 30.84 -23.31 56.54
N SER A 23 30.38 -22.60 57.57
CA SER A 23 29.28 -21.65 57.53
C SER A 23 29.63 -20.47 56.61
N GLN A 24 28.98 -20.37 55.45
CA GLN A 24 29.09 -19.22 54.56
C GLN A 24 27.84 -18.34 54.70
N SER A 25 28.10 -17.09 55.06
CA SER A 25 27.16 -16.01 55.28
C SER A 25 26.36 -15.69 54.02
N PHE A 26 25.04 -15.56 54.14
CA PHE A 26 24.18 -15.04 53.08
C PHE A 26 24.60 -13.61 52.70
N GLN A 27 25.16 -13.42 51.51
CA GLN A 27 25.30 -12.10 50.90
C GLN A 27 24.02 -11.72 50.17
N SER A 28 23.51 -10.54 50.50
CA SER A 28 22.30 -9.93 49.95
C SER A 28 22.41 -9.77 48.43
N SER A 29 21.52 -10.41 47.69
CA SER A 29 21.43 -10.31 46.23
C SER A 29 20.79 -8.97 45.88
N THR A 30 21.52 -8.10 45.18
CA THR A 30 20.97 -6.88 44.60
C THR A 30 19.99 -7.25 43.48
N VAL A 31 18.74 -6.77 43.62
CA VAL A 31 17.72 -6.90 42.58
C VAL A 31 18.16 -6.10 41.35
N PRO A 32 18.25 -6.69 40.15
CA PRO A 32 18.58 -5.92 38.96
C PRO A 32 17.44 -4.95 38.64
N ALA A 33 17.79 -3.69 38.41
CA ALA A 33 16.86 -2.65 38.00
C ALA A 33 16.19 -3.05 36.68
N PHE A 34 14.86 -3.02 36.65
CA PHE A 34 14.08 -3.14 35.41
C PHE A 34 14.47 -1.97 34.50
N VAL A 35 15.12 -2.28 33.38
CA VAL A 35 15.28 -1.32 32.28
C VAL A 35 13.90 -1.13 31.67
N GLN A 36 13.30 0.04 31.92
CA GLN A 36 12.09 0.46 31.23
C GLN A 36 12.44 0.58 29.74
N ALA A 37 11.94 -0.35 28.92
CA ALA A 37 12.05 -0.24 27.47
C ALA A 37 11.42 1.09 27.05
N ALA A 38 12.23 1.95 26.43
CA ALA A 38 11.73 3.18 25.83
C ALA A 38 10.60 2.83 24.85
N ALA A 39 9.48 3.53 24.96
CA ALA A 39 8.41 3.42 23.98
C ALA A 39 9.01 3.61 22.57
N PRO A 40 8.62 2.80 21.56
CA PRO A 40 9.14 2.96 20.22
C PRO A 40 8.89 4.40 19.78
N ALA A 41 9.94 5.06 19.28
CA ALA A 41 9.83 6.41 18.75
C ALA A 41 8.68 6.46 17.73
N SER A 42 7.77 7.42 17.88
CA SER A 42 6.68 7.61 16.94
C SER A 42 7.26 7.76 15.53
N ALA A 43 6.81 6.93 14.58
CA ALA A 43 7.21 7.08 13.19
C ALA A 43 7.02 8.54 12.74
N PRO A 44 7.93 9.11 11.94
CA PRO A 44 7.79 10.47 11.45
C PRO A 44 6.44 10.64 10.75
N LYS A 45 5.76 11.77 11.02
CA LYS A 45 4.47 12.05 10.37
C LYS A 45 4.66 12.05 8.84
N PRO A 46 3.72 11.46 8.08
CA PRO A 46 3.76 11.50 6.63
C PRO A 46 3.89 12.93 6.10
N VAL A 47 4.69 13.11 5.04
CA VAL A 47 4.83 14.40 4.36
C VAL A 47 3.62 14.61 3.45
N GLU A 48 2.91 15.72 3.64
CA GLU A 48 1.75 16.11 2.84
C GLU A 48 2.04 17.43 2.11
N ILE A 49 1.73 17.47 0.82
CA ILE A 49 1.85 18.65 -0.02
C ILE A 49 0.44 19.00 -0.52
N ALA A 50 -0.14 20.05 0.05
CA ALA A 50 -1.43 20.57 -0.40
C ALA A 50 -1.27 21.27 -1.76
N ILE A 51 -2.15 20.95 -2.70
CA ILE A 51 -2.19 21.58 -4.02
C ILE A 51 -3.33 22.60 -4.02
N LYS A 52 -2.96 23.85 -4.25
CA LYS A 52 -3.90 24.99 -4.21
C LYS A 52 -4.66 25.11 -5.54
N ASP A 53 -5.79 25.79 -5.50
CA ASP A 53 -6.49 26.33 -6.68
C ASP A 53 -7.13 25.31 -7.65
N GLY A 54 -7.20 24.03 -7.29
CA GLY A 54 -7.98 23.03 -8.05
C GLY A 54 -9.49 23.11 -7.77
N PRO A 55 -10.36 22.81 -8.76
CA PRO A 55 -11.82 22.81 -8.57
C PRO A 55 -12.30 21.76 -7.56
N ILE A 56 -11.51 20.71 -7.36
CA ILE A 56 -11.61 19.76 -6.27
C ILE A 56 -10.27 19.82 -5.52
N PRO A 57 -10.26 20.05 -4.19
CA PRO A 57 -9.04 20.02 -3.39
C PRO A 57 -8.22 18.75 -3.58
N MET A 58 -6.90 18.89 -3.69
CA MET A 58 -5.98 17.77 -3.88
C MET A 58 -4.75 17.91 -2.99
N ARG A 59 -4.17 16.77 -2.63
CA ARG A 59 -2.92 16.70 -1.88
C ARG A 59 -2.06 15.55 -2.40
N VAL A 60 -0.75 15.72 -2.38
CA VAL A 60 0.20 14.61 -2.51
C VAL A 60 0.60 14.16 -1.11
N LEU A 61 0.39 12.89 -0.81
CA LEU A 61 0.79 12.28 0.46
C LEU A 61 1.93 11.30 0.21
N VAL A 62 3.03 11.50 0.91
CA VAL A 62 4.19 10.61 0.86
C VAL A 62 3.98 9.44 1.80
N GLN A 63 3.26 8.44 1.32
CA GLN A 63 2.94 7.23 2.08
C GLN A 63 2.59 6.06 1.16
N SER A 64 2.93 4.85 1.60
CA SER A 64 2.54 3.60 0.92
C SER A 64 1.04 3.34 1.07
N PRO A 65 0.32 2.89 0.02
CA PRO A 65 -1.06 2.40 0.14
C PRO A 65 -1.22 1.26 1.17
N ALA A 66 -0.13 0.59 1.55
CA ALA A 66 -0.16 -0.42 2.59
C ALA A 66 -0.41 0.19 3.99
N ASP A 67 -0.02 1.45 4.22
CA ASP A 67 -0.03 2.11 5.52
C ASP A 67 -1.06 3.24 5.64
N THR A 68 -1.82 3.52 4.58
CA THR A 68 -2.81 4.61 4.57
C THR A 68 -4.15 4.18 5.14
N GLU A 69 -4.60 4.92 6.16
CA GLU A 69 -5.98 4.81 6.64
C GLU A 69 -6.91 5.50 5.65
N ALA A 70 -7.63 4.72 4.84
CA ALA A 70 -8.50 5.24 3.79
C ALA A 70 -9.88 4.57 3.79
N ASP A 71 -10.95 5.35 3.59
CA ASP A 71 -12.29 4.79 3.34
C ASP A 71 -12.36 4.02 2.02
N LEU A 72 -11.53 4.44 1.05
CA LEU A 72 -11.25 3.77 -0.22
C LEU A 72 -9.80 4.03 -0.63
N GLN A 73 -9.00 2.98 -0.69
CA GLN A 73 -7.68 3.00 -1.33
C GLN A 73 -7.82 2.47 -2.75
N ILE A 74 -7.40 3.25 -3.74
CA ILE A 74 -7.36 2.85 -5.14
C ILE A 74 -5.91 2.52 -5.47
N ILE A 75 -5.68 1.34 -6.05
CA ILE A 75 -4.37 0.89 -6.55
C ILE A 75 -4.52 0.43 -8.00
N CYS A 76 -3.45 0.48 -8.76
CA CYS A 76 -3.46 0.02 -10.15
C CYS A 76 -2.55 -1.21 -10.33
N LEU A 77 -2.94 -2.10 -11.22
CA LEU A 77 -2.21 -3.35 -11.48
C LEU A 77 -2.11 -3.57 -12.99
N PHE A 78 -0.91 -3.88 -13.47
CA PHE A 78 -0.75 -4.41 -14.83
C PHE A 78 -1.18 -5.87 -14.88
N ARG A 79 -1.37 -6.35 -16.11
CA ARG A 79 -1.54 -7.78 -16.40
C ARG A 79 -0.50 -8.63 -15.70
N SER A 80 -0.93 -9.80 -15.25
CA SER A 80 -0.03 -10.81 -14.70
C SER A 80 0.66 -11.53 -15.85
N ASP A 81 1.98 -11.40 -15.93
CA ASP A 81 2.84 -12.20 -16.79
C ASP A 81 4.16 -12.50 -16.07
N ASN A 82 4.97 -13.40 -16.64
CA ASN A 82 6.23 -13.82 -16.03
C ASN A 82 7.26 -12.69 -15.85
N SER A 83 7.10 -11.59 -16.59
CA SER A 83 7.97 -10.41 -16.53
C SER A 83 7.42 -9.31 -15.60
N ASN A 84 6.19 -9.46 -15.13
CA ASN A 84 5.50 -8.48 -14.32
C ASN A 84 5.29 -9.03 -12.91
N THR A 85 6.19 -8.71 -11.99
CA THR A 85 6.06 -9.03 -10.57
C THR A 85 5.65 -7.81 -9.78
N LEU A 86 5.07 -8.01 -8.59
CA LEU A 86 4.79 -6.89 -7.68
C LEU A 86 6.13 -6.35 -7.14
N HIS A 87 6.27 -5.03 -7.11
CA HIS A 87 7.40 -4.34 -6.50
C HIS A 87 6.91 -3.27 -5.51
N GLY A 88 7.84 -2.72 -4.72
CA GLY A 88 7.60 -1.57 -3.86
C GLY A 88 6.34 -1.71 -3.00
N SER A 89 5.46 -0.71 -3.07
CA SER A 89 4.27 -0.66 -2.22
C SER A 89 3.26 -1.78 -2.47
N LEU A 90 3.28 -2.40 -3.66
CA LEU A 90 2.43 -3.55 -3.97
C LEU A 90 2.86 -4.81 -3.23
N ILE A 91 4.16 -4.98 -2.93
CA ILE A 91 4.63 -6.09 -2.07
C ILE A 91 4.08 -5.91 -0.66
N GLU A 92 4.29 -4.74 -0.06
CA GLU A 92 3.81 -4.41 1.29
C GLU A 92 2.29 -4.55 1.40
N THR A 93 1.56 -4.06 0.38
CA THR A 93 0.10 -4.19 0.31
C THR A 93 -0.31 -5.65 0.24
N ASN A 94 0.37 -6.46 -0.59
CA ASN A 94 0.08 -7.87 -0.75
C ASN A 94 0.39 -8.70 0.51
N GLU A 95 1.46 -8.36 1.23
CA GLU A 95 1.80 -8.96 2.53
C GLU A 95 0.67 -8.71 3.55
N LYS A 96 0.18 -7.47 3.65
CA LYS A 96 -0.96 -7.14 4.52
C LYS A 96 -2.26 -7.80 4.07
N LEU A 97 -2.39 -8.10 2.79
CA LEU A 97 -3.49 -8.89 2.21
C LEU A 97 -3.23 -10.41 2.24
N LYS A 98 -2.16 -10.87 2.92
CA LYS A 98 -1.79 -12.28 3.05
C LYS A 98 -1.66 -12.99 1.70
N GLY A 99 -0.99 -12.35 0.74
CA GLY A 99 -0.72 -12.88 -0.60
C GLY A 99 -1.95 -12.89 -1.53
N LEU A 100 -3.01 -12.14 -1.22
CA LEU A 100 -4.23 -12.15 -2.03
C LEU A 100 -4.01 -11.63 -3.45
N LEU A 101 -3.19 -10.58 -3.62
CA LEU A 101 -2.94 -9.99 -4.94
C LEU A 101 -2.33 -11.04 -5.89
N ASP A 102 -1.35 -11.81 -5.43
CA ASP A 102 -0.75 -12.90 -6.24
C ASP A 102 -1.77 -13.98 -6.61
N ARG A 103 -2.72 -14.28 -5.71
CA ARG A 103 -3.72 -15.30 -5.97
C ARG A 103 -4.75 -14.87 -7.01
N ILE A 104 -5.17 -13.60 -6.98
CA ILE A 104 -6.25 -13.08 -7.83
C ILE A 104 -5.76 -12.49 -9.15
N ARG A 105 -4.49 -12.05 -9.23
CA ARG A 105 -3.90 -11.46 -10.43
C ARG A 105 -3.55 -12.55 -11.45
N LYS A 106 -4.58 -13.07 -12.12
CA LYS A 106 -4.55 -14.18 -13.07
C LYS A 106 -5.59 -13.94 -14.16
N PRO A 107 -5.35 -14.32 -15.42
CA PRO A 107 -6.30 -14.09 -16.52
C PRO A 107 -7.72 -14.60 -16.29
N SER A 108 -7.90 -15.66 -15.47
CA SER A 108 -9.21 -16.24 -15.17
C SER A 108 -9.95 -15.58 -14.00
N LEU A 109 -9.33 -14.62 -13.31
CA LEU A 109 -9.86 -13.93 -12.14
C LEU A 109 -9.82 -12.43 -12.39
N PHE A 110 -8.78 -11.75 -11.90
CA PHE A 110 -8.50 -10.36 -12.26
C PHE A 110 -7.34 -10.35 -13.25
N GLY A 111 -7.66 -10.12 -14.53
CA GLY A 111 -6.70 -10.19 -15.63
C GLY A 111 -5.68 -9.05 -15.61
N GLY A 112 -6.05 -7.90 -15.04
CA GLY A 112 -5.30 -6.65 -15.11
C GLY A 112 -5.51 -5.93 -16.44
N GLU A 113 -6.59 -6.21 -17.17
CA GLU A 113 -6.91 -5.58 -18.44
C GLU A 113 -7.19 -4.09 -18.26
N LEU A 114 -6.93 -3.27 -19.28
CA LEU A 114 -7.08 -1.82 -19.17
C LEU A 114 -8.52 -1.44 -18.80
N GLY A 115 -8.69 -0.82 -17.62
CA GLY A 115 -9.99 -0.40 -17.10
C GLY A 115 -10.80 -1.49 -16.39
N GLU A 116 -10.27 -2.71 -16.28
CA GLU A 116 -10.87 -3.75 -15.44
C GLU A 116 -10.86 -3.30 -13.97
N THR A 117 -11.95 -3.53 -13.25
CA THR A 117 -12.06 -3.14 -11.83
C THR A 117 -12.41 -4.32 -10.95
N LEU A 118 -11.84 -4.34 -9.75
CA LEU A 118 -12.21 -5.28 -8.70
C LEU A 118 -12.14 -4.59 -7.34
N LEU A 119 -13.27 -4.58 -6.63
CA LEU A 119 -13.37 -4.04 -5.28
C LEU A 119 -13.23 -5.18 -4.27
N LEU A 120 -12.39 -4.98 -3.25
CA LEU A 120 -12.29 -5.87 -2.11
C LEU A 120 -12.41 -5.10 -0.79
N GLN A 121 -12.86 -5.80 0.24
CA GLN A 121 -12.85 -5.33 1.62
C GLN A 121 -11.77 -6.12 2.36
N PRO A 122 -10.64 -5.49 2.71
CA PRO A 122 -9.57 -6.21 3.39
C PRO A 122 -10.00 -6.59 4.80
N THR A 123 -9.51 -7.76 5.24
CA THR A 123 -9.61 -8.19 6.63
C THR A 123 -8.20 -8.33 7.19
N GLY A 124 -7.94 -7.79 8.37
CA GLY A 124 -6.63 -7.93 9.04
C GLY A 124 -5.84 -6.63 9.07
N SER A 125 -4.59 -6.65 8.61
CA SER A 125 -3.58 -5.62 8.89
C SER A 125 -3.53 -4.45 7.90
N LEU A 126 -4.25 -4.53 6.76
CA LEU A 126 -4.39 -3.39 5.86
C LEU A 126 -5.44 -2.43 6.44
N THR A 127 -5.06 -1.16 6.63
CA THR A 127 -5.88 -0.17 7.35
C THR A 127 -6.97 0.46 6.49
N ALA A 128 -6.85 0.42 5.16
CA ALA A 128 -7.91 0.85 4.26
C ALA A 128 -9.18 0.02 4.44
N LYS A 129 -10.37 0.64 4.49
CA LYS A 129 -11.66 -0.07 4.66
C LYS A 129 -12.09 -0.81 3.40
N ARG A 130 -11.67 -0.30 2.23
CA ARG A 130 -11.94 -0.86 0.90
C ARG A 130 -10.72 -0.63 0.02
N VAL A 131 -10.44 -1.58 -0.85
CA VAL A 131 -9.42 -1.45 -1.90
C VAL A 131 -10.08 -1.65 -3.25
N LEU A 132 -9.99 -0.64 -4.11
CA LEU A 132 -10.36 -0.74 -5.52
C LEU A 132 -9.09 -0.97 -6.34
N MET A 133 -9.05 -2.07 -7.07
CA MET A 133 -8.01 -2.35 -8.05
C MET A 133 -8.49 -1.91 -9.43
N VAL A 134 -7.61 -1.24 -10.17
CA VAL A 134 -7.84 -0.85 -11.57
C VAL A 134 -6.75 -1.44 -12.46
N GLY A 135 -7.16 -2.15 -13.51
CA GLY A 135 -6.25 -2.77 -14.46
C GLY A 135 -5.64 -1.75 -15.42
N LEU A 136 -4.34 -1.91 -15.72
CA LEU A 136 -3.57 -1.02 -16.60
C LEU A 136 -3.27 -1.63 -17.98
N GLY A 137 -3.66 -2.89 -18.20
CA GLY A 137 -3.33 -3.67 -19.39
C GLY A 137 -1.89 -4.17 -19.38
N ASP A 138 -1.31 -4.28 -20.57
CA ASP A 138 0.08 -4.69 -20.77
C ASP A 138 1.05 -3.53 -20.47
N SER A 139 2.06 -3.80 -19.64
CA SER A 139 3.08 -2.84 -19.21
C SER A 139 4.04 -2.44 -20.33
N GLN A 140 4.32 -3.33 -21.29
CA GLN A 140 5.24 -3.06 -22.39
C GLN A 140 4.72 -1.95 -23.30
N THR A 141 3.42 -1.97 -23.55
CA THR A 141 2.70 -1.00 -24.40
C THR A 141 2.16 0.20 -23.62
N PHE A 142 2.40 0.30 -22.31
CA PHE A 142 1.89 1.39 -21.49
C PHE A 142 2.33 2.77 -22.00
N THR A 143 1.39 3.72 -21.94
CA THR A 143 1.61 5.16 -22.13
C THR A 143 0.82 5.94 -21.07
N PRO A 144 1.24 7.16 -20.69
CA PRO A 144 0.56 7.95 -19.67
C PRO A 144 -0.91 8.25 -19.99
N GLU A 145 -1.28 8.39 -21.26
CA GLU A 145 -2.64 8.73 -21.71
C GLU A 145 -3.69 7.69 -21.28
N ARG A 146 -3.27 6.42 -21.09
CA ARG A 146 -4.14 5.37 -20.52
C ARG A 146 -4.68 5.77 -19.14
N MET A 147 -3.93 6.58 -18.40
CA MET A 147 -4.30 7.00 -17.05
C MET A 147 -5.45 8.00 -17.02
N GLU A 148 -5.84 8.62 -18.15
CA GLU A 148 -7.07 9.39 -18.20
C GLU A 148 -8.31 8.52 -17.99
N LEU A 149 -8.29 7.27 -18.50
CA LEU A 149 -9.36 6.32 -18.23
C LEU A 149 -9.36 5.94 -16.74
N VAL A 150 -8.19 5.67 -16.19
CA VAL A 150 -8.02 5.30 -14.77
C VAL A 150 -8.51 6.41 -13.84
N GLY A 151 -8.18 7.67 -14.13
CA GLY A 151 -8.68 8.82 -13.37
C GLY A 151 -10.20 8.96 -13.43
N ALA A 152 -10.80 8.73 -14.60
CA ALA A 152 -12.25 8.72 -14.74
C ALA A 152 -12.93 7.57 -13.98
N ILE A 153 -12.29 6.39 -13.96
CA ILE A 153 -12.74 5.24 -13.14
C ILE A 153 -12.65 5.58 -11.66
N ALA A 154 -11.52 6.15 -11.21
CA ALA A 154 -11.30 6.51 -9.81
C ALA A 154 -12.40 7.44 -9.29
N TYR A 155 -12.75 8.49 -10.05
CA TYR A 155 -13.84 9.39 -9.70
C TYR A 155 -15.20 8.67 -9.63
N ARG A 156 -15.55 7.93 -10.69
CA ARG A 156 -16.88 7.31 -10.83
C ARG A 156 -17.11 6.21 -9.80
N GLU A 157 -16.12 5.36 -9.57
CA GLU A 157 -16.23 4.28 -8.59
C GLU A 157 -16.24 4.82 -7.16
N ALA A 158 -15.41 5.83 -6.83
CA ALA A 158 -15.49 6.49 -5.53
C ALA A 158 -16.89 7.13 -5.30
N SER A 159 -17.46 7.76 -6.33
CA SER A 159 -18.79 8.37 -6.27
C SER A 159 -19.89 7.33 -6.07
N ARG A 160 -19.89 6.23 -6.85
CA ARG A 160 -20.84 5.11 -6.69
C ARG A 160 -20.75 4.44 -5.31
N LEU A 161 -19.55 4.40 -4.74
CA LEU A 161 -19.28 3.86 -3.42
C LEU A 161 -19.59 4.82 -2.27
N GLY A 162 -20.03 6.04 -2.59
CA GLY A 162 -20.36 7.07 -1.60
C GLY A 162 -19.15 7.59 -0.83
N VAL A 163 -17.95 7.62 -1.43
CA VAL A 163 -16.70 7.98 -0.75
C VAL A 163 -16.28 9.39 -1.10
N ALA A 164 -16.33 10.30 -0.12
CA ALA A 164 -15.97 11.70 -0.32
C ALA A 164 -14.45 11.96 -0.44
N HIS A 165 -13.62 11.10 0.15
CA HIS A 165 -12.17 11.31 0.31
C HIS A 165 -11.36 10.08 -0.16
N PRO A 166 -11.38 9.73 -1.45
CA PRO A 166 -10.60 8.61 -1.97
C PRO A 166 -9.09 8.87 -1.91
N PHE A 167 -8.34 7.78 -1.71
CA PHE A 167 -6.89 7.75 -1.80
C PHE A 167 -6.51 7.02 -3.08
N PHE A 168 -5.58 7.57 -3.85
CA PHE A 168 -5.18 7.01 -5.14
C PHE A 168 -3.67 6.79 -5.19
N ALA A 169 -3.27 5.54 -5.42
CA ALA A 169 -1.89 5.17 -5.73
C ALA A 169 -1.83 4.67 -7.19
N PRO A 170 -1.05 5.30 -8.08
CA PRO A 170 -0.94 4.87 -9.47
C PRO A 170 -0.19 3.55 -9.62
N THR A 171 0.74 3.21 -8.70
CA THR A 171 1.51 1.95 -8.63
C THR A 171 2.14 1.47 -9.96
N ILE A 172 2.38 2.39 -10.91
CA ILE A 172 2.99 2.08 -12.22
C ILE A 172 4.44 1.64 -12.08
N LEU A 173 5.21 2.33 -11.24
CA LEU A 173 6.61 2.00 -10.94
C LEU A 173 6.71 0.63 -10.27
N ASP A 174 5.75 0.34 -9.39
CA ASP A 174 5.63 -0.92 -8.66
C ASP A 174 5.23 -2.10 -9.57
N GLY A 175 4.73 -1.79 -10.78
CA GLY A 175 4.48 -2.75 -11.85
C GLY A 175 5.55 -2.75 -12.95
N GLY A 176 6.71 -2.14 -12.69
CA GLY A 176 7.92 -2.24 -13.53
C GLY A 176 8.07 -1.20 -14.64
N VAL A 177 7.14 -0.24 -14.79
CA VAL A 177 7.23 0.77 -15.85
C VAL A 177 7.92 2.04 -15.32
N THR A 178 9.14 2.30 -15.78
CA THR A 178 9.99 3.41 -15.32
C THR A 178 10.29 4.47 -16.40
N LYS A 179 9.81 4.26 -17.64
CA LYS A 179 10.12 5.11 -18.80
C LYS A 179 9.43 6.48 -18.80
N PHE A 180 8.50 6.73 -17.89
CA PHE A 180 7.74 7.99 -17.79
C PHE A 180 7.93 8.60 -16.40
N THR A 181 7.84 9.94 -16.31
CA THR A 181 7.87 10.62 -15.01
C THR A 181 6.54 10.46 -14.29
N THR A 182 6.56 10.54 -12.96
CA THR A 182 5.32 10.49 -12.17
C THR A 182 4.42 11.71 -12.41
N GLY A 183 5.01 12.85 -12.84
CA GLY A 183 4.26 14.01 -13.31
C GLY A 183 3.49 13.78 -14.60
N GLN A 184 4.09 13.12 -15.60
CA GLN A 184 3.36 12.76 -16.83
C GLN A 184 2.16 11.86 -16.53
N VAL A 185 2.33 10.92 -15.58
CA VAL A 185 1.25 10.05 -15.12
C VAL A 185 0.17 10.84 -14.38
N SER A 186 0.54 11.64 -13.38
CA SER A 186 -0.43 12.33 -12.53
C SER A 186 -1.23 13.36 -13.30
N GLU A 187 -0.62 14.05 -14.28
CA GLU A 187 -1.32 14.95 -15.19
C GLU A 187 -2.49 14.26 -15.90
N GLN A 188 -2.25 13.07 -16.45
CA GLN A 188 -3.26 12.29 -17.18
C GLN A 188 -4.34 11.72 -16.25
N VAL A 189 -3.96 11.21 -15.07
CA VAL A 189 -4.94 10.78 -14.05
C VAL A 189 -5.89 11.93 -13.70
N ILE A 190 -5.35 13.10 -13.37
CA ILE A 190 -6.16 14.23 -12.93
C ILE A 190 -7.01 14.79 -14.07
N GLY A 191 -6.50 14.83 -15.30
CA GLY A 191 -7.31 15.18 -16.48
C GLY A 191 -8.53 14.27 -16.65
N GLY A 192 -8.34 12.95 -16.50
CA GLY A 192 -9.43 11.97 -16.51
C GLY A 192 -10.42 12.14 -15.37
N PHE A 193 -9.90 12.40 -14.16
CA PHE A 193 -10.68 12.62 -12.94
C PHE A 193 -11.59 13.86 -13.07
N PHE A 194 -11.05 15.00 -13.52
CA PHE A 194 -11.83 16.22 -13.75
C PHE A 194 -12.86 16.05 -14.86
N ARG A 195 -12.51 15.37 -15.96
CA ARG A 195 -13.49 15.06 -17.01
C ARG A 195 -14.70 14.30 -16.47
N ALA A 196 -14.47 13.30 -15.61
CA ALA A 196 -15.56 12.57 -14.96
C ALA A 196 -16.36 13.46 -13.99
N ALA A 197 -15.69 14.30 -13.20
CA ALA A 197 -16.33 15.24 -12.29
C ALA A 197 -17.23 16.25 -13.00
N ASN A 198 -16.75 16.84 -14.09
CA ASN A 198 -17.54 17.77 -14.90
C ASN A 198 -18.75 17.11 -15.55
N THR A 199 -18.60 15.85 -15.97
CA THR A 199 -19.72 15.06 -16.50
C THR A 199 -20.80 14.87 -15.43
N GLU A 200 -20.41 14.49 -14.21
CA GLU A 200 -21.37 14.32 -13.10
C GLU A 200 -22.01 15.66 -12.71
N LYS A 201 -21.23 16.75 -12.64
CA LYS A 201 -21.73 18.10 -12.36
C LYS A 201 -22.78 18.55 -13.38
N LEU A 202 -22.53 18.32 -14.68
CA LEU A 202 -23.49 18.63 -15.74
C LEU A 202 -24.76 17.80 -15.60
N LEU A 203 -24.64 16.49 -15.38
CA LEU A 203 -25.81 15.63 -15.16
C LEU A 203 -26.61 16.05 -13.93
N ASN A 204 -25.93 16.48 -12.86
CA ASN A 204 -26.59 16.98 -11.66
C ASN A 204 -27.34 18.30 -11.92
N SER A 205 -26.76 19.25 -12.67
CA SER A 205 -27.46 20.51 -13.02
C SER A 205 -28.70 20.27 -13.89
N GLU A 206 -28.72 19.19 -14.66
CA GLU A 206 -29.88 18.74 -15.45
C GLU A 206 -30.88 17.88 -14.64
N GLY A 207 -30.66 17.70 -13.34
CA GLY A 207 -31.48 16.85 -12.47
C GLY A 207 -31.43 15.36 -12.83
N LYS A 208 -30.37 14.91 -13.51
CA LYS A 208 -30.14 13.53 -13.97
C LYS A 208 -29.12 12.74 -13.14
N ALA A 209 -28.50 13.37 -12.15
CA ALA A 209 -27.57 12.73 -11.22
C ALA A 209 -27.70 13.32 -9.80
N PRO A 210 -27.34 12.55 -8.75
CA PRO A 210 -27.27 13.08 -7.39
C PRO A 210 -26.21 14.18 -7.25
N GLN A 211 -26.20 14.86 -6.11
CA GLN A 211 -25.16 15.85 -5.79
C GLN A 211 -23.77 15.17 -5.74
N PRO A 212 -22.73 15.79 -6.34
CA PRO A 212 -21.37 15.25 -6.29
C PRO A 212 -20.87 15.06 -4.85
N ILE A 213 -20.49 13.82 -4.51
CA ILE A 213 -20.08 13.45 -3.16
C ILE A 213 -18.59 13.65 -2.90
N ILE A 214 -17.74 13.55 -3.93
CA ILE A 214 -16.29 13.73 -3.82
C ILE A 214 -15.98 15.14 -3.33
N LYS A 215 -15.18 15.25 -2.27
CA LYS A 215 -14.76 16.52 -1.64
C LYS A 215 -13.26 16.79 -1.79
N ASP A 216 -12.43 15.75 -1.83
CA ASP A 216 -11.02 15.86 -2.16
C ASP A 216 -10.46 14.58 -2.77
N LEU A 217 -9.22 14.63 -3.24
CA LEU A 217 -8.43 13.47 -3.65
C LEU A 217 -7.07 13.51 -2.96
N THR A 218 -6.71 12.41 -2.29
CA THR A 218 -5.35 12.20 -1.78
C THR A 218 -4.57 11.33 -2.75
N TYR A 219 -3.54 11.90 -3.39
CA TYR A 219 -2.70 11.21 -4.36
C TYR A 219 -1.42 10.72 -3.67
N LEU A 220 -1.16 9.41 -3.71
CA LEU A 220 0.00 8.81 -3.06
C LEU A 220 1.22 8.81 -3.98
N ALA A 221 2.37 9.14 -3.42
CA ALA A 221 3.65 9.09 -4.12
C ALA A 221 4.78 8.64 -3.18
N GLY A 222 5.80 7.97 -3.74
CA GLY A 222 7.04 7.73 -3.01
C GLY A 222 7.81 9.03 -2.77
N PRO A 223 8.69 9.10 -1.75
CA PRO A 223 9.38 10.34 -1.36
C PRO A 223 10.12 11.02 -2.52
N GLN A 224 10.81 10.24 -3.35
CA GLN A 224 11.57 10.74 -4.50
C GLN A 224 10.71 11.22 -5.68
N TYR A 225 9.41 10.95 -5.65
CA TYR A 225 8.48 11.25 -6.73
C TYR A 225 7.46 12.34 -6.39
N ALA A 226 7.45 12.82 -5.14
CA ALA A 226 6.44 13.76 -4.66
C ALA A 226 6.40 15.06 -5.48
N SER A 227 7.57 15.68 -5.72
CA SER A 227 7.67 16.93 -6.52
C SER A 227 7.18 16.74 -7.95
N SER A 228 7.68 15.72 -8.65
CA SER A 228 7.24 15.47 -10.03
C SER A 228 5.74 15.17 -10.11
N THR A 229 5.20 14.43 -9.13
CA THR A 229 3.76 14.15 -9.03
C THR A 229 2.95 15.43 -8.84
N GLN A 230 3.38 16.30 -7.91
CA GLN A 230 2.76 17.61 -7.66
C GLN A 230 2.72 18.44 -8.94
N GLU A 231 3.85 18.59 -9.63
CA GLU A 231 3.95 19.37 -10.88
C GLU A 231 2.97 18.88 -11.96
N GLY A 232 2.77 17.57 -12.09
CA GLY A 232 1.80 17.00 -13.03
C GLY A 232 0.35 17.33 -12.66
N ILE A 233 0.01 17.28 -11.37
CA ILE A 233 -1.33 17.65 -10.89
C ILE A 233 -1.58 19.16 -11.13
N GLU A 234 -0.60 20.02 -10.83
CA GLU A 234 -0.69 21.46 -11.07
C GLU A 234 -0.88 21.77 -12.57
N LYS A 235 -0.20 21.06 -13.47
CA LYS A 235 -0.42 21.18 -14.93
C LYS A 235 -1.84 20.80 -15.34
N ALA A 236 -2.38 19.72 -14.78
CA ALA A 236 -3.75 19.31 -15.05
C ALA A 236 -4.76 20.35 -14.55
N ILE A 237 -4.55 20.93 -13.36
CA ILE A 237 -5.37 22.03 -12.83
C ILE A 237 -5.30 23.27 -13.74
N ALA A 238 -4.10 23.68 -14.16
CA ALA A 238 -3.92 24.82 -15.06
C ALA A 238 -4.55 24.57 -16.45
N THR A 239 -4.63 23.31 -16.89
CA THR A 239 -5.33 22.93 -18.13
C THR A 239 -6.84 22.95 -17.95
N GLU A 240 -7.33 22.51 -16.80
CA GLU A 240 -8.76 22.54 -16.48
C GLU A 240 -9.29 23.97 -16.35
N ALA A 241 -8.53 24.88 -15.74
CA ALA A 241 -8.91 26.29 -15.59
C ALA A 241 -9.03 27.07 -16.93
N ARG A 242 -8.57 26.50 -18.04
CA ARG A 242 -8.64 27.11 -19.39
C ARG A 242 -9.84 26.66 -20.21
N LYS A 243 -10.65 25.72 -19.71
CA LYS A 243 -11.86 25.22 -20.38
C LYS A 243 -13.10 26.01 -19.97
#